data_AF-A0A9P1MWW4-F1
#
_entry.id   AF-A0A9P1MWW4-F1
#
_cell.length_a   1.000
_cell.length_b   1.000
_cell.length_c   1.000
_cell.angle_alpha   90.00
_cell.angle_beta   90.00
_cell.angle_gamma   90.00
#
_symmetry.space_group_name_H-M   'P 1'
#
loop_
_entity.id
_entity.type
_entity.pdbx_description
1 polymer ?
#
loop_
_entity_poly.entity_id
_entity_poly.type
_entity_poly.pdbx_seq_one_letter_code
_entity_poly.pdbx_strand_id
1 'polypeptide(L)'
;MENNNQANKFRVDAIWDCNATKYRVGCHTLHVTQATKYIGYTQLFVIAIFSLSLLYAYTSQISYEEKENGELNWSINVYMARYISSLLSALTLQLGLVLMMLHGVRTSRRCLLIPYISFAAIALFLAIFQLSKDVLTFIDSQTYTTAAQNTASYILIHFIGILVHVWCMKVVCKCYSFFGDKNVAESIGQQLQTTSVAFAVDFSRPPPYSRLPTDAAAAQPLTQA
;
A
#
# COMPACT_ATOMS: atom_id res chain seq x y z
N MET A 1 -3.84 29.38 -26.78
CA MET A 1 -3.11 28.12 -27.02
C MET A 1 -3.49 27.09 -25.94
N GLU A 2 -4.76 26.69 -25.88
CA GLU A 2 -5.30 25.94 -24.72
C GLU A 2 -6.09 24.67 -25.08
N ASN A 3 -6.20 24.31 -26.36
CA ASN A 3 -7.09 23.21 -26.81
C ASN A 3 -6.41 21.84 -26.99
N ASN A 4 -5.08 21.72 -26.94
CA ASN A 4 -4.42 20.42 -27.17
C ASN A 4 -4.40 19.50 -25.93
N ASN A 5 -4.61 20.05 -24.73
CA ASN A 5 -4.63 19.24 -23.50
C ASN A 5 -5.95 18.50 -23.27
N GLN A 6 -7.08 19.00 -23.79
CA GLN A 6 -8.38 18.33 -23.66
C GLN A 6 -8.50 17.10 -24.56
N ALA A 7 -8.01 17.16 -25.81
CA ALA A 7 -8.04 16.04 -26.74
C ALA A 7 -7.20 14.83 -26.25
N ASN A 8 -6.06 15.11 -25.61
CA ASN A 8 -5.23 14.06 -25.01
C ASN A 8 -5.89 13.43 -23.77
N LYS A 9 -6.66 14.20 -23.00
CA LYS A 9 -7.39 13.70 -21.82
C LYS A 9 -8.54 12.75 -22.23
N PHE A 10 -9.31 13.14 -23.25
CA PHE A 10 -10.46 12.39 -23.73
C PHE A 10 -10.12 10.98 -24.28
N ARG A 11 -8.88 10.78 -24.76
CA ARG A 11 -8.45 9.51 -25.38
C ARG A 11 -7.94 8.48 -24.36
N VAL A 12 -7.40 8.91 -23.22
CA VAL A 12 -6.98 8.03 -22.12
C VAL A 12 -8.20 7.62 -21.28
N ASP A 13 -9.14 8.54 -21.05
CA ASP A 13 -10.42 8.27 -20.37
C ASP A 13 -11.30 7.25 -21.15
N ALA A 14 -11.08 7.10 -22.46
CA ALA A 14 -11.73 6.06 -23.27
C ALA A 14 -11.17 4.64 -23.04
N ILE A 15 -9.93 4.50 -22.56
CA ILE A 15 -9.24 3.20 -22.37
C ILE A 15 -9.43 2.70 -20.94
N TRP A 16 -9.52 3.62 -19.96
CA TRP A 16 -9.64 3.27 -18.56
C TRP A 16 -10.41 4.33 -17.78
N ASP A 17 -11.51 3.90 -17.14
CA ASP A 17 -12.32 4.76 -16.27
C ASP A 17 -11.85 4.68 -14.81
N CYS A 18 -11.32 5.80 -14.32
CA CYS A 18 -10.88 5.95 -12.94
C CYS A 18 -12.03 5.88 -11.91
N ASN A 19 -13.28 6.16 -12.31
CA ASN A 19 -14.45 6.21 -11.44
C ASN A 19 -15.32 4.95 -11.50
N ALA A 20 -14.84 3.91 -12.21
CA ALA A 20 -15.54 2.65 -12.37
C ALA A 20 -15.93 2.05 -11.00
N THR A 21 -17.14 1.47 -10.93
CA THR A 21 -17.71 0.91 -9.70
C THR A 21 -16.85 -0.15 -9.03
N LYS A 22 -15.97 -0.83 -9.79
CA LYS A 22 -14.98 -1.80 -9.29
C LYS A 22 -13.97 -1.19 -8.31
N TYR A 23 -13.66 0.10 -8.43
CA TYR A 23 -12.74 0.86 -7.58
C TYR A 23 -13.43 1.60 -6.43
N ARG A 24 -14.66 1.20 -6.08
CA ARG A 24 -15.36 1.71 -4.91
C ARG A 24 -15.40 0.67 -3.80
N VAL A 25 -15.30 1.13 -2.55
CA VAL A 25 -15.28 0.36 -1.30
C VAL A 25 -16.25 1.02 -0.31
N GLY A 26 -16.78 0.26 0.64
CA GLY A 26 -17.75 0.77 1.63
C GLY A 26 -19.06 1.12 0.94
N CYS A 27 -19.84 0.08 0.59
CA CYS A 27 -21.13 0.22 -0.08
C CYS A 27 -21.08 1.00 -1.42
N HIS A 28 -19.98 0.86 -2.17
CA HIS A 28 -19.76 1.57 -3.45
C HIS A 28 -19.74 3.11 -3.36
N THR A 29 -19.54 3.67 -2.16
CA THR A 29 -19.58 5.12 -1.96
C THR A 29 -18.19 5.75 -2.02
N LEU A 30 -17.16 5.07 -1.49
CA LEU A 30 -15.82 5.64 -1.36
C LEU A 30 -14.85 5.09 -2.41
N HIS A 31 -14.09 5.96 -3.05
CA HIS A 31 -13.02 5.54 -3.94
C HIS A 31 -11.90 4.85 -3.14
N VAL A 32 -11.35 3.76 -3.69
CA VAL A 32 -10.34 2.92 -3.04
C VAL A 32 -9.14 3.73 -2.53
N THR A 33 -8.67 4.75 -3.28
CA THR A 33 -7.53 5.57 -2.84
C THR A 33 -7.82 6.43 -1.61
N GLN A 34 -9.06 6.93 -1.47
CA GLN A 34 -9.47 7.68 -0.28
C GLN A 34 -9.67 6.74 0.90
N ALA A 35 -10.30 5.58 0.68
CA ALA A 35 -10.47 4.56 1.71
C ALA A 35 -9.11 4.11 2.30
N THR A 36 -8.10 3.86 1.45
CA THR A 36 -6.75 3.51 1.91
C THR A 36 -6.08 4.63 2.71
N LYS A 37 -6.28 5.90 2.33
CA LYS A 37 -5.77 7.04 3.11
C LYS A 37 -6.41 7.10 4.49
N TYR A 38 -7.73 6.95 4.57
CA TYR A 38 -8.43 6.94 5.85
C TYR A 38 -7.93 5.80 6.74
N ILE A 39 -7.77 4.59 6.22
CA ILE A 39 -7.18 3.46 6.96
C ILE A 39 -5.79 3.82 7.49
N GLY A 40 -4.92 4.41 6.65
CA GLY A 40 -3.59 4.84 7.07
C GLY A 40 -3.62 5.87 8.19
N TYR A 41 -4.48 6.89 8.10
CA TYR A 41 -4.63 7.91 9.16
C TYR A 41 -5.21 7.32 10.45
N THR A 42 -6.19 6.43 10.36
CA THR A 42 -6.73 5.71 11.52
C THR A 42 -5.65 4.87 12.19
N GLN A 43 -4.79 4.18 11.41
CA GLN A 43 -3.67 3.43 11.98
C GLN A 43 -2.64 4.32 12.67
N LEU A 44 -2.29 5.47 12.07
CA LEU A 44 -1.41 6.45 12.74
C LEU A 44 -1.99 6.93 14.06
N PHE A 45 -3.30 7.19 14.10
CA PHE A 45 -3.99 7.60 15.32
C PHE A 45 -3.93 6.51 16.40
N VAL A 46 -4.21 5.25 16.04
CA VAL A 46 -4.11 4.11 16.96
C VAL A 46 -2.67 3.93 17.47
N ILE A 47 -1.67 4.03 16.58
CA ILE A 47 -0.25 3.95 16.96
C ILE A 47 0.10 5.08 17.92
N ALA A 48 -0.41 6.30 17.71
CA ALA A 48 -0.15 7.42 18.61
C ALA A 48 -0.72 7.19 20.01
N ILE A 49 -1.98 6.75 20.12
CA ILE A 49 -2.60 6.41 21.42
C ILE A 49 -1.82 5.27 22.10
N PHE A 50 -1.47 4.24 21.35
CA PHE A 50 -0.72 3.11 21.90
C PHE A 50 0.69 3.53 22.36
N SER A 51 1.35 4.43 21.63
CA SER A 51 2.66 4.98 22.00
C SER A 51 2.58 5.82 23.28
N LEU A 52 1.54 6.64 23.43
CA LEU A 52 1.27 7.38 24.67
C LEU A 52 1.02 6.44 25.84
N SER A 53 0.27 5.37 25.61
CA SER A 53 -0.02 4.35 26.63
C SER A 53 1.26 3.61 27.06
N LEU A 54 2.14 3.28 26.12
CA LEU A 54 3.45 2.69 26.42
C LEU A 54 4.37 3.66 27.14
N LEU A 55 4.36 4.94 26.78
CA LEU A 55 5.15 5.96 27.47
C LEU A 55 4.67 6.12 28.93
N TYR A 56 3.36 6.13 29.15
CA TYR A 56 2.79 6.13 30.50
C TYR A 56 3.18 4.86 31.27
N ALA A 57 3.05 3.68 30.65
CA ALA A 57 3.47 2.42 31.28
C ALA A 57 4.97 2.43 31.62
N TYR A 58 5.83 2.91 30.72
CA TYR A 58 7.27 3.00 30.94
C TYR A 58 7.60 3.94 32.11
N THR A 59 7.02 5.14 32.14
CA THR A 59 7.24 6.11 33.22
C THR A 59 6.71 5.63 34.57
N SER A 60 5.59 4.91 34.59
CA SER A 60 5.02 4.34 35.81
C SER A 60 5.86 3.21 36.45
N GLN A 61 6.81 2.64 35.72
CA GLN A 61 7.65 1.52 36.15
C GLN A 61 9.07 1.97 36.54
N ILE A 62 9.34 3.27 36.55
CA ILE A 62 10.61 3.81 37.02
C ILE A 62 10.58 3.75 38.55
N SER A 63 11.31 2.79 39.12
CA SER A 63 11.55 2.73 40.56
C SER A 63 12.72 3.64 40.92
N TYR A 64 12.51 4.48 41.92
CA TYR A 64 13.55 5.30 42.51
C TYR A 64 14.04 4.60 43.78
N GLU A 65 15.23 4.02 43.72
CA GLU A 65 15.92 3.54 44.92
C GLU A 65 16.96 4.57 45.33
N GLU A 66 16.76 5.13 46.53
CA GLU A 66 17.76 5.97 47.18
C GLU A 66 18.81 5.05 47.81
N LYS A 67 20.07 5.18 47.38
CA LYS A 67 21.18 4.49 48.03
C LYS A 67 21.52 5.16 49.37
N GLU A 68 22.13 4.40 50.27
CA GLU A 68 22.64 4.85 51.59
C GLU A 68 23.56 6.10 51.52
N ASN A 69 24.16 6.37 50.36
CA ASN A 69 25.06 7.47 50.06
C ASN A 69 24.37 8.70 49.42
N GLY A 70 23.03 8.75 49.36
CA GLY A 70 22.26 9.89 48.84
C GLY A 70 22.24 10.02 47.31
N GLU A 71 22.83 9.06 46.58
CA GLU A 71 22.71 8.98 45.12
C GLU A 71 21.40 8.29 44.73
N LEU A 72 20.58 9.00 43.96
CA LEU A 72 19.37 8.47 43.33
C LEU A 72 19.78 7.61 42.13
N ASN A 73 19.63 6.29 42.26
CA ASN A 73 19.84 5.37 41.15
C ASN A 73 18.47 4.97 40.58
N TRP A 74 18.22 5.33 39.33
CA TRP A 74 17.02 4.88 38.63
C TRP A 74 17.31 3.48 38.06
N SER A 75 16.51 2.49 38.45
CA SER A 75 16.62 1.14 37.91
C SER A 75 15.32 0.76 37.22
N ILE A 76 15.44 0.21 36.02
CA ILE A 76 14.31 -0.37 35.29
C ILE A 76 14.47 -1.87 35.36
N ASN A 77 13.38 -2.57 35.68
CA ASN A 77 13.36 -4.02 35.67
C ASN A 77 13.84 -4.55 34.31
N VAL A 78 14.95 -5.28 34.29
CA VAL A 78 15.61 -5.80 33.08
C VAL A 78 14.65 -6.64 32.21
N TYR A 79 13.75 -7.39 32.85
CA TYR A 79 12.73 -8.16 32.13
C TYR A 79 11.76 -7.23 31.40
N MET A 80 11.30 -6.16 32.04
CA MET A 80 10.42 -5.16 31.42
C MET A 80 11.13 -4.38 30.32
N ALA A 81 12.41 -4.03 30.49
CA ALA A 81 13.19 -3.36 29.47
C ALA A 81 13.23 -4.15 28.14
N ARG A 82 13.32 -5.49 28.21
CA ARG A 82 13.28 -6.35 27.03
C ARG A 82 11.92 -6.34 26.33
N TYR A 83 10.83 -6.40 27.07
CA TYR A 83 9.48 -6.34 26.50
C TYR A 83 9.21 -4.99 25.83
N ILE A 84 9.58 -3.90 26.50
CA ILE A 84 9.39 -2.54 25.99
C ILE A 84 10.22 -2.32 24.72
N SER A 85 11.46 -2.80 24.68
CA SER A 85 12.31 -2.72 23.48
C SER A 85 11.70 -3.48 22.29
N SER A 86 11.18 -4.70 22.52
CA SER A 86 10.48 -5.47 21.48
C SER A 86 9.25 -4.75 20.95
N LEU A 87 8.43 -4.17 21.85
CA LEU A 87 7.24 -3.40 21.48
C LEU A 87 7.60 -2.12 20.71
N LEU A 88 8.67 -1.43 21.10
CA LEU A 88 9.15 -0.23 20.40
C LEU A 88 9.62 -0.57 18.98
N SER A 89 10.32 -1.69 18.82
CA SER A 89 10.74 -2.20 17.50
C SER A 89 9.52 -2.53 16.62
N ALA A 90 8.54 -3.26 17.16
CA ALA A 90 7.30 -3.58 16.45
C ALA A 90 6.53 -2.32 16.04
N LEU A 91 6.45 -1.31 16.92
CA LEU A 91 5.81 -0.03 16.61
C LEU A 91 6.55 0.75 15.53
N THR A 92 7.88 0.77 15.59
CA THR A 92 8.71 1.46 14.59
C THR A 92 8.51 0.83 13.21
N LEU A 93 8.47 -0.50 13.15
CA LEU A 93 8.19 -1.24 11.93
C LEU A 93 6.78 -0.93 11.42
N GLN A 94 5.76 -0.99 12.28
CA GLN A 94 4.38 -0.69 11.92
C GLN A 94 4.23 0.75 11.40
N LEU A 95 4.86 1.73 12.07
CA LEU A 95 4.89 3.12 11.64
C LEU A 95 5.53 3.25 10.25
N GLY A 96 6.69 2.61 10.03
CA GLY A 96 7.37 2.60 8.75
C GLY A 96 6.51 2.05 7.61
N LEU A 97 5.81 0.93 7.85
CA LEU A 97 4.90 0.33 6.87
C LEU A 97 3.70 1.22 6.55
N VAL A 98 3.10 1.85 7.57
CA VAL A 98 1.97 2.76 7.38
C VAL A 98 2.41 4.00 6.61
N LEU A 99 3.56 4.58 6.93
CA LEU A 99 4.13 5.71 6.21
C LEU A 99 4.47 5.34 4.76
N MET A 100 5.05 4.16 4.51
CA MET A 100 5.29 3.65 3.15
C MET A 100 3.97 3.51 2.37
N MET A 101 2.92 2.99 2.99
CA MET A 101 1.60 2.88 2.37
C MET A 101 1.03 4.27 2.01
N LEU A 102 1.02 5.22 2.94
CA LEU A 102 0.55 6.59 2.70
C LEU A 102 1.37 7.30 1.61
N HIS A 103 2.69 7.14 1.64
CA HIS A 103 3.58 7.68 0.62
C HIS A 103 3.35 7.02 -0.75
N GLY A 104 3.10 5.72 -0.79
CA GLY A 104 2.75 4.97 -1.99
C GLY A 104 1.45 5.46 -2.63
N VAL A 105 0.42 5.72 -1.82
CA VAL A 105 -0.83 6.31 -2.31
C VAL A 105 -0.63 7.74 -2.82
N ARG A 106 0.20 8.56 -2.14
CA ARG A 106 0.50 9.94 -2.56
C ARG A 106 1.29 9.99 -3.87
N THR A 107 2.26 9.09 -4.04
CA THR A 107 3.13 9.02 -5.22
C THR A 107 2.57 8.14 -6.34
N SER A 108 1.39 7.53 -6.14
CA SER A 108 0.79 6.54 -7.05
C SER A 108 1.71 5.35 -7.38
N ARG A 109 2.64 5.00 -6.49
CA ARG A 109 3.59 3.90 -6.70
C ARG A 109 3.11 2.63 -6.03
N ARG A 110 2.64 1.66 -6.83
CA ARG A 110 2.13 0.36 -6.35
C ARG A 110 3.15 -0.45 -5.52
N CYS A 111 4.44 -0.36 -5.84
CA CYS A 111 5.48 -1.14 -5.15
C CYS A 111 5.60 -0.81 -3.66
N LEU A 112 5.24 0.42 -3.26
CA LEU A 112 5.27 0.86 -1.86
C LEU A 112 4.11 0.30 -1.03
N LEU A 113 3.06 -0.25 -1.67
CA LEU A 113 1.95 -0.90 -0.97
C LEU A 113 2.25 -2.38 -0.67
N ILE A 114 3.14 -3.02 -1.44
CA ILE A 114 3.52 -4.43 -1.28
C ILE A 114 4.02 -4.76 0.12
N PRO A 115 5.00 -4.05 0.71
CA PRO A 115 5.53 -4.42 2.04
C PRO A 115 4.45 -4.40 3.12
N TYR A 116 3.50 -3.45 3.04
CA TYR A 116 2.36 -3.40 3.94
C TYR A 116 1.42 -4.61 3.74
N ILE A 117 1.09 -4.97 2.50
CA ILE A 117 0.24 -6.13 2.20
C ILE A 117 0.88 -7.43 2.68
N SER A 118 2.18 -7.62 2.41
CA SER A 118 2.94 -8.79 2.85
C SER A 118 2.94 -8.92 4.37
N PHE A 119 3.21 -7.82 5.08
CA PHE A 119 3.17 -7.83 6.54
C PHE A 119 1.77 -8.11 7.09
N ALA A 120 0.73 -7.50 6.50
CA ALA A 120 -0.66 -7.75 6.89
C ALA A 120 -1.08 -9.22 6.70
N ALA A 121 -0.59 -9.88 5.64
CA ALA A 121 -0.84 -11.30 5.40
C ALA A 121 -0.18 -12.19 6.46
N ILE A 122 1.05 -11.89 6.86
CA ILE A 122 1.75 -12.59 7.95
C ILE A 122 1.02 -12.37 9.28
N ALA A 123 0.65 -11.13 9.58
CA ALA A 123 -0.11 -10.80 10.79
C ALA A 123 -1.45 -11.54 10.86
N LEU A 124 -2.17 -11.64 9.73
CA LEU A 124 -3.41 -12.40 9.64
C LEU A 124 -3.19 -13.89 9.95
N PHE A 125 -2.13 -14.49 9.41
CA PHE A 125 -1.78 -15.88 9.70
C PHE A 125 -1.49 -16.10 11.19
N LEU A 126 -0.72 -15.20 11.82
CA LEU A 126 -0.43 -15.27 13.25
C LEU A 126 -1.69 -15.06 14.11
N ALA A 127 -2.60 -14.18 13.70
CA ALA A 127 -3.85 -13.93 14.41
C ALA A 127 -4.77 -15.17 14.39
N ILE A 128 -4.82 -15.90 13.26
CA ILE A 128 -5.56 -17.16 13.18
C ILE A 128 -4.97 -18.19 14.15
N PHE A 129 -3.64 -18.28 14.25
CA PHE A 129 -3.00 -19.19 15.20
C PHE A 129 -3.29 -18.82 16.66
N GLN A 130 -3.33 -17.52 16.99
CA GLN A 130 -3.75 -17.07 18.32
C GLN A 130 -5.20 -17.44 18.61
N LEU A 131 -6.11 -17.21 17.67
CA LEU A 131 -7.52 -17.60 17.81
C LEU A 131 -7.68 -19.11 18.06
N SER A 132 -6.90 -19.94 17.35
CA SER A 132 -6.90 -21.40 17.56
C SER A 132 -6.47 -21.77 18.98
N LYS A 133 -5.47 -21.10 19.55
CA LYS A 133 -5.05 -21.33 20.93
C LYS A 133 -6.14 -20.96 21.92
N ASP A 134 -6.78 -19.82 21.75
CA ASP A 134 -7.83 -19.37 22.65
C ASP A 134 -9.05 -20.31 22.63
N VAL A 135 -9.39 -20.85 21.46
CA VAL A 135 -10.44 -21.87 21.32
C VAL A 135 -10.08 -23.16 22.06
N LEU A 136 -8.83 -23.63 21.95
CA LEU A 136 -8.37 -24.81 22.68
C LEU A 136 -8.41 -24.56 24.19
N THR A 137 -7.94 -23.40 24.65
CA THR A 137 -7.99 -23.01 26.06
C THR A 137 -9.43 -22.88 26.56
N PHE A 138 -10.36 -22.41 25.73
CA PHE A 138 -11.78 -22.36 26.07
C PHE A 138 -12.37 -23.75 26.28
N ILE A 139 -12.12 -24.68 25.35
CA ILE A 139 -12.59 -26.08 25.45
C ILE A 139 -12.05 -26.75 26.71
N ASP A 140 -10.77 -26.56 27.02
CA ASP A 140 -10.15 -27.11 28.23
C ASP A 140 -10.77 -26.50 29.51
N SER A 141 -10.97 -25.17 29.52
CA SER A 141 -11.54 -24.45 30.68
C SER A 141 -13.00 -24.84 30.99
N GLN A 142 -13.80 -25.19 29.97
CA GLN A 142 -15.17 -25.70 30.14
C GLN A 142 -15.22 -27.05 30.87
N THR A 143 -14.11 -27.78 30.86
CA THR A 143 -14.04 -29.11 31.50
C THR A 143 -13.76 -29.02 33.00
N TYR A 144 -13.19 -27.92 33.50
CA TYR A 144 -12.65 -27.87 34.87
C TYR A 144 -13.13 -26.75 35.80
N THR A 145 -13.61 -25.58 35.36
CA THR A 145 -14.06 -24.51 36.31
C THR A 145 -15.00 -23.43 35.72
N THR A 146 -15.73 -22.74 36.59
CA THR A 146 -16.61 -21.56 36.38
C THR A 146 -15.90 -20.29 35.87
N ALA A 147 -14.67 -20.38 35.34
CA ALA A 147 -13.88 -19.24 34.83
C ALA A 147 -14.17 -18.91 33.34
N ALA A 148 -15.06 -19.64 32.69
CA ALA A 148 -15.33 -19.59 31.24
C ALA A 148 -15.88 -18.23 30.72
N GLN A 149 -16.37 -17.35 31.59
CA GLN A 149 -17.01 -16.09 31.16
C GLN A 149 -16.04 -15.09 30.52
N ASN A 150 -14.77 -15.04 30.94
CA ASN A 150 -13.80 -14.12 30.35
C ASN A 150 -13.21 -14.63 29.03
N THR A 151 -13.02 -15.95 28.89
CA THR A 151 -12.40 -16.56 27.71
C THR A 151 -13.22 -16.37 26.42
N ALA A 152 -14.55 -16.44 26.51
CA ALA A 152 -15.43 -16.18 25.36
C ALA A 152 -15.31 -14.74 24.83
N SER A 153 -15.12 -13.76 25.72
CA SER A 153 -14.92 -12.35 25.31
C SER A 153 -13.58 -12.15 24.57
N TYR A 154 -12.51 -12.81 25.00
CA TYR A 154 -11.21 -12.76 24.31
C TYR A 154 -11.29 -13.34 22.89
N ILE A 155 -11.98 -14.48 22.72
CA ILE A 155 -12.22 -15.09 21.41
C ILE A 155 -12.97 -14.11 20.48
N LEU A 156 -14.03 -13.47 20.99
CA LEU A 156 -14.81 -12.50 20.21
C LEU A 156 -13.96 -11.29 19.81
N ILE A 157 -13.13 -10.76 20.72
CA ILE A 157 -12.24 -9.63 20.43
C ILE A 157 -11.23 -10.00 19.34
N HIS A 158 -10.58 -11.17 19.43
CA HIS A 158 -9.65 -11.64 18.41
C HIS A 158 -10.33 -11.90 17.07
N PHE A 159 -11.54 -12.47 17.07
CA PHE A 159 -12.31 -12.67 15.86
C PHE A 159 -12.68 -11.35 15.17
N ILE A 160 -13.17 -10.37 15.91
CA ILE A 160 -13.46 -9.03 15.39
C ILE A 160 -12.18 -8.38 14.85
N GLY A 161 -11.07 -8.50 15.57
CA GLY A 161 -9.77 -8.02 15.12
C GLY A 161 -9.34 -8.61 13.78
N ILE A 162 -9.50 -9.93 13.60
CA ILE A 162 -9.25 -10.63 12.34
C ILE A 162 -10.13 -10.09 11.22
N LEU A 163 -11.43 -9.93 11.45
CA LEU A 163 -12.36 -9.39 10.43
C LEU A 163 -11.96 -7.98 9.98
N VAL A 164 -11.59 -7.11 10.92
CA VAL A 164 -11.09 -5.76 10.62
C VAL A 164 -9.78 -5.83 9.83
N HIS A 165 -8.85 -6.72 10.18
CA HIS A 165 -7.61 -6.93 9.43
C HIS A 165 -7.85 -7.41 8.00
N VAL A 166 -8.73 -8.40 7.80
CA VAL A 166 -9.11 -8.90 6.48
C VAL A 166 -9.75 -7.80 5.65
N TRP A 167 -10.62 -6.99 6.26
CA TRP A 167 -11.23 -5.85 5.60
C TRP A 167 -10.17 -4.84 5.13
N CYS A 168 -9.30 -4.40 6.04
CA CYS A 168 -8.22 -3.46 5.73
C CYS A 168 -7.31 -3.99 4.62
N MET A 169 -6.88 -5.25 4.70
CA MET A 169 -6.08 -5.90 3.67
C MET A 169 -6.79 -5.90 2.32
N LYS A 170 -8.09 -6.25 2.27
CA LYS A 170 -8.89 -6.24 1.04
C LYS A 170 -8.95 -4.85 0.39
N VAL A 171 -9.12 -3.79 1.19
CA VAL A 171 -9.14 -2.41 0.68
C VAL A 171 -7.79 -2.04 0.06
N VAL A 172 -6.70 -2.34 0.76
CA VAL A 172 -5.34 -2.02 0.28
C VAL A 172 -4.96 -2.85 -0.95
N CYS A 173 -5.36 -4.13 -1.01
CA CYS A 173 -5.18 -4.97 -2.20
C CYS A 173 -5.94 -4.42 -3.41
N LYS A 174 -7.19 -3.97 -3.22
CA LYS A 174 -7.91 -3.25 -4.30
C LYS A 174 -7.18 -1.99 -4.73
N CYS A 175 -6.54 -1.28 -3.80
CA CYS A 175 -5.77 -0.07 -4.10
C CYS A 175 -4.52 -0.40 -4.91
N TYR A 176 -3.85 -1.49 -4.57
CA TYR A 176 -2.75 -2.03 -5.35
C TYR A 176 -3.17 -2.38 -6.79
N SER A 177 -4.30 -3.08 -6.97
CA SER A 177 -4.84 -3.38 -8.31
C SER A 177 -5.21 -2.12 -9.09
N PHE A 178 -5.80 -1.11 -8.44
CA PHE A 178 -6.11 0.18 -9.07
C PHE A 178 -4.87 0.86 -9.65
N PHE A 179 -3.76 0.92 -8.90
CA PHE A 179 -2.52 1.48 -9.41
C PHE A 179 -1.88 0.61 -10.50
N GLY A 180 -2.10 -0.71 -10.47
CA GLY A 180 -1.72 -1.62 -11.55
C GLY A 180 -2.44 -1.28 -12.85
N ASP A 181 -3.77 -1.23 -12.81
CA ASP A 181 -4.61 -0.93 -13.98
C ASP A 181 -4.31 0.47 -14.53
N LYS A 182 -4.14 1.46 -13.65
CA LYS A 182 -3.76 2.83 -14.02
C LYS A 182 -2.45 2.87 -14.80
N ASN A 183 -1.40 2.22 -14.29
CA ASN A 183 -0.09 2.24 -14.93
C ASN A 183 -0.12 1.54 -16.30
N VAL A 184 -0.91 0.46 -16.42
CA VAL A 184 -1.09 -0.24 -17.70
C VAL A 184 -1.83 0.67 -18.69
N ALA A 185 -2.92 1.31 -18.27
CA ALA A 185 -3.66 2.25 -19.11
C ALA A 185 -2.79 3.42 -19.60
N GLU A 186 -1.95 4.00 -18.71
CA GLU A 186 -1.00 5.05 -19.08
C GLU A 186 0.02 4.55 -20.10
N SER A 187 0.56 3.33 -19.93
CA SER A 187 1.52 2.75 -20.90
C SER A 187 0.89 2.50 -22.28
N ILE A 188 -0.35 2.02 -22.34
CA ILE A 188 -1.10 1.83 -23.59
C ILE A 188 -1.38 3.18 -24.24
N GLY A 189 -1.80 4.17 -23.45
CA GLY A 189 -2.03 5.53 -23.94
C GLY A 189 -0.78 6.14 -24.58
N GLN A 190 0.38 5.98 -23.94
CA GLN A 190 1.67 6.42 -24.47
C GLN A 190 2.04 5.68 -25.76
N GLN A 191 1.89 4.35 -25.81
CA GLN A 191 2.15 3.56 -27.02
C GLN A 191 1.23 3.94 -28.19
N LEU A 192 -0.05 4.20 -27.91
CA LEU A 192 -1.00 4.68 -28.92
C LEU A 192 -0.66 6.09 -29.40
N GLN A 193 -0.12 6.96 -28.54
CA GLN A 193 0.35 8.27 -28.95
C GLN A 193 1.58 8.18 -29.85
N THR A 194 2.61 7.42 -29.46
CA THR A 194 3.83 7.26 -30.26
C THR A 194 3.55 6.62 -31.61
N THR A 195 2.71 5.59 -31.66
CA THR A 195 2.28 4.96 -32.92
C THR A 195 1.43 5.90 -33.77
N SER A 196 0.49 6.66 -33.18
CA SER A 196 -0.32 7.62 -33.96
C SER A 196 0.53 8.69 -34.65
N VAL A 197 1.65 9.11 -34.03
CA VAL A 197 2.59 10.07 -34.64
C VAL A 197 3.41 9.42 -35.76
N ALA A 198 3.73 8.12 -35.64
CA ALA A 198 4.41 7.37 -36.70
C ALA A 198 3.52 7.15 -37.94
N PHE A 199 2.20 7.06 -37.76
CA PHE A 199 1.22 6.93 -38.85
C PHE A 199 0.62 8.26 -39.31
N ALA A 200 0.95 9.38 -38.65
CA ALA A 200 0.69 10.73 -39.14
C ALA A 200 1.69 11.06 -40.27
N VAL A 201 1.67 10.25 -41.33
CA VAL A 201 2.43 10.50 -42.55
C VAL A 201 1.73 11.62 -43.29
N ASP A 202 2.45 12.71 -43.49
CA ASP A 202 1.96 13.84 -44.29
C ASP A 202 1.92 13.41 -45.77
N PHE A 203 0.75 12.99 -46.24
CA PHE A 203 0.53 12.55 -47.63
C PHE A 203 0.73 13.68 -48.66
N SER A 204 0.97 14.91 -48.22
CA SER A 204 1.28 16.05 -49.09
C SER A 204 2.68 15.99 -49.70
N ARG A 205 3.61 15.20 -49.14
CA ARG A 205 4.91 14.92 -49.74
C ARG A 205 4.99 13.46 -50.19
N PRO A 206 5.25 13.21 -51.48
CA PRO A 206 5.43 11.84 -51.95
C PRO A 206 6.67 11.22 -51.29
N PRO A 207 6.67 9.90 -51.04
CA PRO A 207 7.77 9.22 -50.38
C PRO A 207 9.10 9.44 -51.15
N PRO A 208 10.27 9.52 -50.47
CA PRO A 208 11.56 9.87 -51.08
C PRO A 208 11.97 9.00 -52.28
N TYR A 209 11.41 7.79 -52.39
CA TYR A 209 11.68 6.81 -53.44
C TYR A 209 10.76 6.92 -54.66
N SER A 210 9.78 7.84 -54.67
CA SER A 210 8.92 8.05 -55.84
C SER A 210 9.63 8.79 -56.98
N ARG A 211 10.87 9.26 -56.77
CA ARG A 211 11.76 9.71 -57.85
C ARG A 211 12.44 8.49 -58.46
N LEU A 212 11.67 7.71 -59.22
CA LEU A 212 12.26 6.82 -60.21
C LEU A 212 13.06 7.69 -61.20
N PRO A 213 14.33 7.36 -61.49
CA PRO A 213 15.12 8.07 -62.47
C PRO A 213 14.63 7.71 -63.87
N THR A 214 13.56 8.33 -64.33
CA THR A 214 13.16 8.29 -65.75
C THR A 214 14.00 9.24 -66.61
N ASP A 215 14.87 10.04 -66.01
CA ASP A 215 15.79 10.96 -66.71
C ASP A 215 17.22 10.41 -66.83
N ALA A 216 17.40 9.08 -66.76
CA ALA A 216 18.66 8.41 -67.13
C ALA A 216 18.87 8.31 -68.65
N ALA A 217 18.30 9.23 -69.43
CA ALA A 217 18.36 9.25 -70.89
C ALA A 217 19.15 10.43 -71.48
N ALA A 218 19.77 11.29 -70.67
CA ALA A 218 20.57 12.40 -71.20
C ALA A 218 21.88 12.62 -70.43
N ALA A 219 22.94 12.09 -71.03
CA ALA A 219 24.32 12.59 -70.97
C ALA A 219 25.17 12.29 -69.72
N GLN A 220 25.77 11.11 -69.71
CA GLN A 220 27.24 11.03 -69.59
C GLN A 220 27.75 9.79 -70.35
N PRO A 221 28.48 9.95 -71.46
CA PRO A 221 29.02 8.81 -72.20
C PRO A 221 30.19 8.19 -71.44
N LEU A 222 30.13 6.88 -71.21
CA LEU A 222 31.29 6.03 -70.95
C LEU A 222 32.09 5.92 -72.25
N THR A 223 33.10 6.77 -72.42
CA THR A 223 34.19 6.51 -73.36
C THR A 223 35.37 5.93 -72.61
N GLN A 224 35.81 4.77 -73.11
CA GLN A 224 36.89 3.90 -72.65
C GLN A 224 38.24 4.59 -72.51
N ALA A 225 38.98 4.22 -71.46
CA ALA A 225 40.39 3.85 -71.49
C ALA A 225 40.72 3.02 -70.25
#